data_AF-A0A4Y2RHY8-F1
#
_entry.id   AF-A0A4Y2RHY8-F1
#
_cell.length_a   1.000
_cell.length_b   1.000
_cell.length_c   1.000
_cell.angle_alpha   90.00
_cell.angle_beta   90.00
_cell.angle_gamma   90.00
#
_symmetry.space_group_name_H-M   'P 1'
#
loop_
_entity.id
_entity.type
_entity.pdbx_description
1 polymer ?
#
loop_
_entity_poly.entity_id
_entity_poly.type
_entity_poly.pdbx_seq_one_letter_code
_entity_poly.pdbx_strand_id
1 'polypeptide(L)'
;MVRYTGYRDRPAEERQMRFQTACREGHTEVAFIATGTNLQLMFSPCSNGYSEGCDFNKEQGKVHIKSGFIMNGVCVRWRGWLDIERLDGVGCLEYDEERAQ
;
A
#
# COMPACT_ATOMS: atom_id res chain seq x y z
N MET A 1 -7.96 8.89 -4.57
CA MET A 1 -8.25 7.48 -4.92
C MET A 1 -6.97 6.83 -5.40
N VAL A 2 -6.68 5.64 -4.92
CA VAL A 2 -5.50 4.84 -5.29
C VAL A 2 -5.94 3.47 -5.80
N ARG A 3 -5.08 2.80 -6.58
CA ARG A 3 -5.34 1.44 -7.09
C ARG A 3 -4.07 0.63 -7.12
N TYR A 4 -4.18 -0.66 -6.80
CA TYR A 4 -3.11 -1.63 -6.97
C TYR A 4 -2.78 -1.82 -8.45
N THR A 5 -1.50 -1.76 -8.79
CA THR A 5 -1.05 -1.73 -10.19
C THR A 5 -0.46 -3.02 -10.70
N GLY A 6 -0.23 -4.01 -9.85
CA GLY A 6 0.43 -5.26 -10.24
C GLY A 6 -0.45 -6.23 -11.01
N TYR A 7 0.22 -7.08 -11.79
CA TYR A 7 -0.33 -8.22 -12.53
C TYR A 7 -1.60 -7.89 -13.34
N ARG A 8 -1.66 -6.72 -14.00
CA ARG A 8 -2.86 -6.27 -14.72
C ARG A 8 -3.30 -7.19 -15.87
N ASP A 9 -2.38 -8.01 -16.36
CA ASP A 9 -2.59 -9.04 -17.38
C ASP A 9 -3.25 -10.32 -16.84
N ARG A 10 -3.38 -10.45 -15.51
CA ARG A 10 -3.88 -11.66 -14.85
C ARG A 10 -5.35 -11.58 -14.45
N PRO A 11 -6.04 -12.73 -14.28
CA PRO A 11 -7.40 -12.77 -13.76
C PRO A 11 -7.54 -12.10 -12.39
N ALA A 12 -8.74 -11.57 -12.10
CA ALA A 12 -8.99 -10.80 -10.88
C ALA A 12 -8.61 -11.56 -9.59
N GLU A 13 -9.01 -12.84 -9.48
CA GLU A 13 -8.70 -13.69 -8.31
C GLU A 13 -7.19 -13.87 -8.10
N GLU A 14 -6.43 -14.08 -9.19
CA GLU A 14 -4.97 -14.20 -9.10
C GLU A 14 -4.35 -12.88 -8.63
N ARG A 15 -4.84 -11.74 -9.13
CA ARG A 15 -4.38 -10.41 -8.70
C ARG A 15 -4.67 -10.16 -7.22
N GLN A 16 -5.86 -10.57 -6.74
CA GLN A 16 -6.25 -10.44 -5.33
C GLN A 16 -5.34 -11.26 -4.42
N MET A 17 -5.09 -12.52 -4.77
CA MET A 17 -4.19 -13.39 -4.02
C MET A 17 -2.77 -12.80 -3.97
N ARG A 18 -2.22 -12.40 -5.12
CA ARG A 18 -0.88 -11.81 -5.20
C ARG A 18 -0.76 -10.50 -4.43
N PHE A 19 -1.77 -9.63 -4.50
CA PHE A 19 -1.81 -8.39 -3.73
C PHE A 19 -1.76 -8.67 -2.22
N GLN A 20 -2.58 -9.60 -1.73
CA GLN A 20 -2.61 -9.95 -0.30
C GLN A 20 -1.31 -10.61 0.15
N THR A 21 -0.73 -11.50 -0.66
CA THR A 21 0.57 -12.11 -0.38
C THR A 21 1.68 -11.07 -0.31
N ALA A 22 1.79 -10.19 -1.30
CA ALA A 22 2.81 -9.14 -1.32
C ALA A 22 2.70 -8.23 -0.07
N CYS A 23 1.48 -7.83 0.30
CA CYS A 23 1.26 -7.05 1.52
C CYS A 23 1.76 -7.80 2.77
N ARG A 24 1.51 -9.11 2.88
CA ARG A 24 2.04 -9.91 4.01
C ARG A 24 3.56 -10.03 3.98
N GLU A 25 4.17 -10.00 2.80
CA GLU A 25 5.62 -9.97 2.59
C GLU A 25 6.25 -8.57 2.77
N GLY A 26 5.44 -7.55 3.09
CA GLY A 26 5.94 -6.22 3.42
C GLY A 26 6.10 -5.28 2.22
N HIS A 27 5.45 -5.55 1.09
CA HIS A 27 5.54 -4.67 -0.07
C HIS A 27 4.27 -4.66 -0.92
N THR A 28 4.06 -3.58 -1.66
CA THR A 28 3.03 -3.54 -2.71
C THR A 28 3.29 -2.39 -3.67
N GLU A 29 2.52 -2.31 -4.75
CA GLU A 29 2.59 -1.22 -5.72
C GLU A 29 1.21 -0.58 -5.93
N VAL A 30 1.16 0.74 -5.86
CA VAL A 30 -0.08 1.51 -6.00
C VAL A 30 0.10 2.71 -6.91
N ALA A 31 -0.98 3.18 -7.51
CA ALA A 31 -1.00 4.43 -8.23
C ALA A 31 -2.07 5.38 -7.72
N PHE A 32 -1.72 6.66 -7.64
CA PHE A 32 -2.69 7.75 -7.53
C PHE A 32 -3.38 7.94 -8.87
N ILE A 33 -4.69 7.67 -8.92
CA ILE A 33 -5.43 7.64 -10.19
C ILE A 33 -5.52 9.03 -10.83
N ALA A 34 -5.69 10.08 -10.01
CA ALA A 34 -5.84 11.44 -10.50
C ALA A 34 -4.58 11.97 -11.20
N THR A 35 -3.40 11.55 -10.77
CA THR A 35 -2.11 12.07 -11.27
C THR A 35 -1.34 11.06 -12.11
N GLY A 36 -1.74 9.79 -12.10
CA GLY A 36 -0.97 8.69 -12.71
C GLY A 36 0.35 8.39 -11.99
N THR A 37 0.58 8.92 -10.79
CA THR A 37 1.81 8.69 -10.02
C THR A 37 1.82 7.27 -9.47
N ASN A 38 2.79 6.46 -9.89
CA ASN A 38 2.99 5.10 -9.40
C ASN A 38 4.01 5.08 -8.27
N LEU A 39 3.78 4.28 -7.24
CA LEU A 39 4.62 4.15 -6.06
C LEU A 39 4.80 2.67 -5.72
N GLN A 40 6.04 2.29 -5.47
CA GLN A 40 6.34 1.05 -4.75
C GLN A 40 6.40 1.37 -3.26
N LEU A 41 5.61 0.64 -2.48
CA LEU A 41 5.52 0.79 -1.04
C LEU A 41 6.27 -0.37 -0.39
N MET A 42 7.11 -0.05 0.58
CA MET A 42 7.89 -1.01 1.37
C MET A 42 7.62 -0.79 2.86
N PHE A 43 7.44 -1.87 3.61
CA PHE A 43 7.11 -1.86 5.02
C PHE A 43 7.47 -3.21 5.67
N SER A 44 7.33 -3.31 6.98
CA SER A 44 7.65 -4.55 7.71
C SER A 44 6.68 -5.67 7.33
N PRO A 45 7.16 -6.90 7.05
CA PRO A 45 6.30 -8.06 6.80
C PRO A 45 5.31 -8.34 7.93
N CYS A 46 4.14 -8.90 7.61
CA CYS A 46 3.07 -9.21 8.55
C CYS A 46 2.97 -10.72 8.78
N SER A 47 3.55 -11.23 9.87
CA SER A 47 3.48 -12.66 10.21
C SER A 47 2.07 -13.13 10.61
N ASN A 48 1.31 -12.30 11.33
CA ASN A 48 -0.02 -12.62 11.88
C ASN A 48 -1.13 -11.66 11.40
N GLY A 49 -1.04 -11.16 10.16
CA GLY A 49 -2.03 -10.20 9.61
C GLY A 49 -1.92 -8.77 10.15
N TYR A 50 -0.93 -8.50 10.99
CA TYR A 50 -0.57 -7.18 11.49
C TYR A 50 0.94 -6.99 11.48
N SER A 51 1.37 -5.82 11.02
CA SER A 51 2.65 -5.18 11.29
C SER A 51 2.40 -3.67 11.41
N GLU A 52 3.38 -2.91 11.91
CA GLU A 52 3.26 -1.45 12.01
C GLU A 52 2.90 -0.77 10.67
N GLY A 53 3.34 -1.37 9.56
CA GLY A 53 3.15 -0.85 8.20
C GLY A 53 2.05 -1.53 7.39
N CYS A 54 1.44 -2.62 7.87
CA CYS A 54 0.34 -3.29 7.18
C CYS A 54 -0.60 -4.03 8.14
N ASP A 55 -1.89 -3.73 8.06
CA ASP A 55 -2.90 -4.18 9.02
C ASP A 55 -4.18 -4.64 8.29
N PHE A 56 -4.43 -5.95 8.32
CA PHE A 56 -5.63 -6.59 7.77
C PHE A 56 -6.79 -6.66 8.78
N ASN A 57 -6.53 -6.35 10.05
CA ASN A 57 -7.48 -6.56 11.15
C ASN A 57 -8.24 -5.28 11.49
N LYS A 58 -7.71 -4.11 11.10
CA LYS A 58 -8.31 -2.80 11.40
C LYS A 58 -9.70 -2.61 10.80
N GLU A 59 -9.94 -3.08 9.58
CA GLU A 59 -11.24 -3.00 8.92
C GLU A 59 -11.45 -4.21 8.01
N GLN A 60 -12.58 -4.91 8.15
CA GLN A 60 -12.86 -6.13 7.39
C GLN A 60 -12.87 -5.86 5.89
N GLY A 61 -12.23 -6.74 5.11
CA GLY A 61 -12.16 -6.62 3.65
C GLY A 61 -11.16 -5.57 3.16
N LYS A 62 -10.40 -4.94 4.06
CA LYS A 62 -9.40 -3.93 3.71
C LYS A 62 -8.05 -4.24 4.33
N VAL A 63 -7.01 -3.74 3.68
CA VAL A 63 -5.67 -3.68 4.24
C VAL A 63 -5.25 -2.23 4.40
N HIS A 64 -4.93 -1.83 5.63
CA HIS A 64 -4.39 -0.51 5.92
C HIS A 64 -2.88 -0.55 5.84
N ILE A 65 -2.28 0.33 5.05
CA ILE A 65 -0.84 0.33 4.79
C ILE A 65 -0.23 1.67 5.22
N LYS A 66 1.00 1.62 5.72
CA LYS A 66 1.86 2.77 5.97
C LYS A 66 3.26 2.45 5.44
N SER A 67 3.84 3.37 4.68
CA SER A 67 5.18 3.20 4.13
C SER A 67 5.91 4.53 4.11
N GLY A 68 7.04 4.61 4.80
CA GLY A 68 7.93 5.78 4.78
C GLY A 68 9.01 5.64 3.72
N PHE A 69 9.25 6.68 2.93
CA PHE A 69 10.30 6.70 1.91
C PHE A 69 10.70 8.13 1.54
N ILE A 70 11.78 8.26 0.75
CA ILE A 70 12.23 9.55 0.22
C ILE A 70 11.63 9.77 -1.16
N MET A 71 10.88 10.86 -1.34
CA MET A 71 10.36 11.28 -2.64
C MET A 71 10.97 12.61 -3.02
N ASN A 72 11.74 12.64 -4.11
CA ASN A 72 12.38 13.86 -4.62
C ASN A 72 13.17 14.65 -3.54
N GLY A 73 13.88 13.94 -2.66
CA GLY A 73 14.67 14.54 -1.58
C GLY A 73 13.87 14.89 -0.31
N VAL A 74 12.59 14.56 -0.25
CA VAL A 74 11.72 14.84 0.92
C VAL A 74 11.33 13.52 1.61
N CYS A 75 11.53 13.45 2.93
CA CYS A 75 10.99 12.36 3.76
C CYS A 75 9.46 12.44 3.76
N VAL A 76 8.81 11.42 3.21
CA VAL A 76 7.36 11.31 3.16
C VAL A 76 6.88 9.98 3.71
N ARG A 77 5.63 9.97 4.14
CA ARG A 77 4.93 8.78 4.59
C ARG A 77 3.66 8.60 3.78
N TRP A 78 3.58 7.51 3.02
CA TRP A 78 2.33 7.07 2.43
C TRP A 78 1.45 6.43 3.50
N ARG A 79 0.17 6.81 3.53
CA ARG A 79 -0.84 6.20 4.41
C ARG A 79 -2.14 6.01 3.65
N GLY A 80 -2.81 4.89 3.88
CA GLY A 80 -4.05 4.59 3.19
C GLY A 80 -4.57 3.20 3.46
N TRP A 81 -5.59 2.82 2.71
CA TRP A 81 -6.15 1.49 2.68
C TRP A 81 -6.55 1.10 1.27
N LEU A 82 -6.56 -0.20 1.01
CA LEU A 82 -7.13 -0.79 -0.19
C LEU A 82 -8.11 -1.89 0.19
N ASP A 83 -9.19 -1.99 -0.58
CA ASP A 83 -10.11 -3.12 -0.58
C ASP A 83 -9.43 -4.34 -1.22
N ILE A 84 -9.47 -5.48 -0.54
CA ILE A 84 -8.72 -6.69 -0.92
C ILE A 84 -9.31 -7.41 -2.14
N GLU A 85 -10.57 -7.14 -2.49
CA GLU A 85 -11.25 -7.72 -3.63
C GLU A 85 -11.25 -6.76 -4.83
N ARG A 86 -11.59 -5.50 -4.58
CA ARG A 86 -11.68 -4.45 -5.62
C ARG A 86 -10.32 -3.90 -6.03
N LEU A 87 -9.30 -4.06 -5.18
CA LEU A 87 -7.92 -3.62 -5.42
C LEU A 87 -7.80 -2.10 -5.64
N ASP A 88 -8.73 -1.33 -5.09
CA ASP A 88 -8.70 0.12 -5.03
C ASP A 88 -9.03 0.65 -3.63
N GLY A 89 -8.82 1.95 -3.43
CA GLY A 89 -9.07 2.56 -2.13
C GLY A 89 -8.62 4.02 -2.05
N VAL A 90 -8.18 4.42 -0.86
CA VAL A 90 -7.81 5.80 -0.55
C VAL A 90 -6.44 5.80 0.10
N GLY A 91 -5.59 6.71 -0.36
CA GLY A 91 -4.30 6.98 0.26
C GLY A 91 -3.89 8.42 0.03
N CYS A 92 -2.91 8.86 0.80
CA CYS A 92 -2.27 10.17 0.72
C CYS A 92 -0.77 10.03 1.01
N LEU A 93 -0.02 11.07 0.66
CA LEU A 93 1.34 11.29 1.12
C LEU A 93 1.31 12.38 2.19
N GLU A 94 1.95 12.09 3.31
CA GLU A 94 2.14 13.02 4.42
C GLU A 94 3.63 13.36 4.50
N TYR A 95 3.95 14.59 4.89
CA TYR A 95 5.33 14.97 5.22
C TYR A 95 5.76 14.27 6.51
N ASP A 96 6.96 13.70 6.55
CA ASP A 96 7.48 12.98 7.73
C ASP A 96 8.45 13.89 8.50
N GLU A 97 7.89 14.79 9.33
CA GLU A 97 8.65 15.77 10.13
C GLU A 97 9.71 15.12 11.02
N GLU A 98 9.37 14.00 11.66
CA GLU A 98 10.24 13.30 12.63
C GLU A 98 11.52 12.75 11.97
N ARG A 99 11.42 12.32 10.71
CA ARG A 99 12.55 11.76 9.94
C ARG A 99 13.27 12.77 9.08
N ALA A 100 12.75 13.99 8.96
CA ALA A 100 13.33 15.06 8.15
C ALA A 100 14.31 15.97 8.92
N GLN A 101 14.53 15.71 10.22
CA GLN A 101 15.46 16.46 11.09
C GLN A 101 16.80 15.74 11.27
#